data_AF-A0A8I1IT19-F1
#
_entry.id   AF-A0A8I1IT19-F1
#
_cell.length_a   1.000
_cell.length_b   1.000
_cell.length_c   1.000
_cell.angle_alpha   90.00
_cell.angle_beta   90.00
_cell.angle_gamma   90.00
#
_symmetry.space_group_name_H-M   'P 1'
#
loop_
_entity.id
_entity.type
_entity.pdbx_description
1 polymer ?
#
loop_
_entity_poly.entity_id
_entity_poly.type
_entity_poly.pdbx_seq_one_letter_code
_entity_poly.pdbx_strand_id
1 'polypeptide(L)' 'MTTMELKRGDWVQVQTGDLGIVQRVSKRQAWADVLFTSWTKRMKREHLTFYSRPPQTGPGMYD' A
#
# COMPACT_ATOMS: atom_id res chain seq x y z
N MET A 1 19.91 -6.28 5.01
CA MET A 1 18.55 -5.73 5.12
C MET A 1 17.81 -6.14 3.85
N THR A 2 16.80 -7.01 3.96
CA THR A 2 16.04 -7.47 2.80
C THR A 2 15.11 -6.35 2.36
N THR A 3 15.38 -5.71 1.22
CA THR A 3 14.46 -4.74 0.62
C THR A 3 13.20 -5.49 0.23
N MET A 4 12.11 -5.31 0.97
CA MET A 4 10.82 -5.90 0.62
C MET A 4 10.37 -5.34 -0.74
N GLU A 5 10.10 -6.23 -1.69
CA GLU A 5 9.59 -5.89 -3.02
C GLU A 5 8.07 -5.74 -2.98
N LEU A 6 7.52 -4.72 -3.64
CA LEU A 6 6.06 -4.63 -3.81
C LEU A 6 5.61 -5.73 -4.74
N LYS A 7 4.53 -6.41 -4.35
CA LYS A 7 3.80 -7.35 -5.20
C LYS A 7 2.31 -7.00 -5.23
N ARG A 8 1.64 -7.52 -6.25
CA ARG A 8 0.18 -7.45 -6.35
C ARG A 8 -0.45 -8.13 -5.12
N GLY A 9 -1.45 -7.47 -4.54
CA GLY A 9 -2.17 -7.92 -3.36
C GLY A 9 -1.59 -7.40 -2.04
N ASP A 10 -0.43 -6.75 -2.05
CA ASP A 10 0.11 -6.14 -0.84
C ASP A 10 -0.77 -4.99 -0.36
N TRP A 11 -0.92 -4.90 0.96
CA TRP A 11 -1.49 -3.74 1.62
C TRP A 11 -0.41 -2.67 1.78
N VAL A 12 -0.75 -1.46 1.35
CA VAL A 12 0.11 -0.29 1.47
C VAL A 12 -0.63 0.83 2.15
N GLN A 13 0.08 1.60 2.98
CA GLN A 13 -0.36 2.92 3.41
C GLN A 13 0.36 3.96 2.57
N VAL A 14 -0.37 4.96 2.09
CA VAL A 14 0.21 6.14 1.44
C VAL A 14 0.53 7.22 2.48
N GLN A 15 1.37 8.19 2.13
CA GLN A 15 1.76 9.28 3.03
C GLN A 15 0.58 10.06 3.65
N THR A 16 -0.58 10.12 2.98
CA THR A 16 -1.80 10.76 3.51
C THR A 16 -2.47 9.97 4.64
N GLY A 17 -1.99 8.75 4.92
CA GLY A 17 -2.55 7.85 5.91
C GLY A 17 -3.55 6.85 5.33
N ASP A 18 -3.98 7.02 4.08
CA ASP A 18 -4.95 6.13 3.43
C ASP A 18 -4.36 4.74 3.18
N LEU A 19 -5.22 3.73 3.26
CA LEU A 19 -4.87 2.35 2.99
C LEU A 19 -5.36 1.93 1.61
N GLY A 20 -4.54 1.16 0.92
CA GLY A 20 -4.89 0.61 -0.38
C GLY A 20 -4.22 -0.72 -0.65
N ILE A 21 -4.65 -1.36 -1.74
CA ILE A 21 -4.15 -2.65 -2.19
C ILE A 21 -3.43 -2.46 -3.51
N VAL A 22 -2.22 -3.01 -3.61
CA VAL A 22 -1.45 -2.98 -4.86
C VAL A 22 -2.13 -3.86 -5.91
N GLN A 23 -2.56 -3.26 -7.03
CA GLN A 23 -3.08 -4.01 -8.18
C GLN A 23 -2.00 -4.34 -9.19
N ARG A 24 -1.02 -3.45 -9.37
CA ARG A 24 0.07 -3.61 -10.34
C ARG A 24 1.33 -2.94 -9.83
N VAL A 25 2.47 -3.53 -10.16
CA VAL A 25 3.79 -2.96 -9.84
C VAL A 25 4.61 -2.87 -11.12
N SER A 26 5.40 -1.81 -11.25
CA SER A 26 6.33 -1.68 -12.37
C SER A 26 7.48 -2.68 -12.25
N LYS A 27 8.01 -3.15 -13.38
CA LYS A 27 9.12 -4.12 -13.41
C LYS A 27 10.36 -3.66 -12.61
N ARG A 28 10.57 -2.34 -12.52
CA ARG A 28 11.69 -1.72 -11.80
C ARG A 28 11.33 -1.28 -10.37
N GLN A 29 10.17 -1.68 -9.84
CA GLN A 29 9.71 -1.32 -8.49
C GLN A 29 9.61 0.20 -8.25
N ALA A 30 9.54 1.02 -9.30
CA ALA A 30 9.52 2.48 -9.21
C ALA A 30 8.13 3.06 -8.90
N TRP A 31 7.07 2.34 -9.27
CA TRP A 31 5.68 2.75 -9.06
C TRP A 31 4.77 1.54 -8.93
N ALA A 32 3.61 1.76 -8.31
CA ALA A 32 2.53 0.80 -8.21
C ALA A 32 1.19 1.48 -8.47
N ASP A 33 0.26 0.76 -9.10
CA ASP A 33 -1.15 1.14 -9.17
C ASP A 33 -1.83 0.59 -7.91
N VAL A 34 -2.35 1.48 -7.07
CA VAL A 34 -2.94 1.19 -5.77
C VAL A 34 -4.45 1.42 -5.85
N LEU A 35 -5.22 0.39 -5.53
CA LEU A 35 -6.67 0.46 -5.37
C LEU A 35 -6.99 0.96 -3.96
N PHE A 36 -7.69 2.09 -3.91
CA PHE A 36 -8.42 2.57 -2.74
C PHE A 36 -9.88 2.15 -2.85
N THR A 37 -10.71 2.48 -1.85
CA THR A 37 -12.12 2.05 -1.71
C THR A 37 -12.90 1.93 -3.03
N SER A 38 -12.78 2.91 -3.94
CA SER A 38 -13.52 2.93 -5.21
C SER A 38 -12.71 3.39 -6.43
N TRP A 39 -11.41 3.64 -6.29
CA TRP A 39 -10.61 4.22 -7.36
C TRP A 39 -9.15 3.77 -7.28
N THR A 40 -8.48 3.77 -8.43
CA THR A 40 -7.07 3.35 -8.53
C THR A 40 -6.19 4.56 -8.83
N LYS A 41 -5.06 4.69 -8.12
CA LYS A 41 -4.02 5.71 -8.39
C LYS A 41 -2.67 5.07 -8.64
N ARG A 42 -1.93 5.60 -9.60
CA ARG A 42 -0.50 5.32 -9.69
C ARG A 42 0.26 6.11 -8.64
N MET A 43 1.00 5.41 -7.79
CA MET A 43 1.82 5.98 -6.72
C MET A 43 3.29 5.64 -6.94
N LYS A 44 4.18 6.60 -6.67
CA LYS A 44 5.61 6.34 -6.61
C LYS A 44 5.92 5.46 -5.40
N ARG A 45 6.89 4.56 -5.57
CA ARG A 45 7.33 3.63 -4.53
C ARG A 45 7.72 4.31 -3.22
N GLU A 46 8.34 5.48 -3.30
CA GLU A 46 8.82 6.28 -2.17
C GLU A 46 7.68 6.85 -1.30
N HIS A 47 6.45 6.86 -1.81
CA HIS A 47 5.26 7.33 -1.07
C HIS A 47 4.45 6.17 -0.45
N LEU A 48 4.96 4.93 -0.52
CA LEU A 48 4.27 3.72 -0.08
C LEU A 48 5.00 3.06 1.09
N THR A 49 4.27 2.84 2.18
CA THR A 49 4.69 2.06 3.34
C THR A 49 4.03 0.69 3.29
N PHE A 50 4.80 -0.38 3.48
CA PHE A 50 4.29 -1.75 3.40
C PHE A 50 3.75 -2.24 4.72
N TYR A 51 2.73 -3.09 4.61
CA TYR A 51 2.32 -3.95 5.69
C TYR A 51 2.29 -5.40 5.22
N SER A 52 2.91 -6.28 5.99
CA SER A 52 2.88 -7.73 5.75
C SER A 52 1.51 -8.36 6.01
N ARG A 53 0.59 -7.59 6.62
CA ARG A 53 -0.80 -7.92 6.94
C ARG A 53 -1.64 -6.66 6.76
N PRO A 54 -2.97 -6.73 6.60
CA PRO A 54 -3.80 -5.52 6.73
C PRO A 54 -3.42 -4.84 8.04
N PRO A 55 -3.11 -3.53 8.05
CA PRO A 55 -2.85 -2.84 9.30
C PRO A 55 -4.07 -3.08 10.19
N GLN A 56 -3.83 -3.61 11.38
CA GLN A 56 -4.89 -3.74 12.37
C GLN A 56 -5.33 -2.31 12.64
N THR A 57 -6.52 -1.94 12.16
CA THR A 57 -7.27 -0.85 12.76
C THR A 57 -7.43 -1.27 14.21
N GLY A 58 -6.62 -0.71 15.11
CA GLY A 58 -6.56 -1.17 16.48
C GLY A 58 -7.97 -1.23 17.08
N PRO A 59 -8.29 -2.24 17.91
CA PRO A 59 -9.53 -2.25 18.66
C PRO A 59 -9.45 -1.14 19.71
N GLY A 60 -10.06 0.03 19.45
CA GLY A 60 -10.12 1.10 20.45
C GLY A 60 -10.37 2.53 19.95
N MET A 61 -10.92 2.74 18.76
CA MET A 61 -11.21 4.10 18.24
C MET A 61 -12.65 4.27 17.76
N TYR A 62 -13.57 3.50 18.33
CA TYR A 62 -14.99 3.81 18.31
C TYR A 62 -15.49 3.56 19.74
N ASP A 63 -15.72 4.65 20.48
CA ASP A 63 -16.65 4.67 21.62
C ASP A 63 -18.06 4.26 21.15
#